data_AF-A0A0S9RT99-F1
#
_entry.id   AF-A0A0S9RT99-F1
#
_cell.length_a   1.000
_cell.length_b   1.000
_cell.length_c   1.000
_cell.angle_alpha   90.00
_cell.angle_beta   90.00
_cell.angle_gamma   90.00
#
_symmetry.space_group_name_H-M   'P 1'
#
loop_
_entity.id
_entity.type
_entity.pdbx_description
1 polymer ?
#
loop_
_entity_poly.entity_id
_entity_poly.type
_entity_poly.pdbx_seq_one_letter_code
_entity_poly.pdbx_strand_id
1 'polypeptide(L)'
;MADFEHTLQRFQSLMLAEQPVDVGEAEDAIWAYLAQAQGLSAQIGALDRLQAAVTRWDNRSVFLPQLRAALDRHRARLAEPSA
;
A
#
# COMPACT_ATOMS: atom_id res chain seq x y z
N MET A 1 -15.16 3.20 5.31
CA MET A 1 -14.52 1.88 5.16
C MET A 1 -13.28 2.07 4.31
N ALA A 2 -12.15 1.49 4.69
CA ALA A 2 -10.95 1.51 3.86
C ALA A 2 -11.14 0.49 2.73
N ASP A 3 -11.69 0.94 1.62
CA ASP A 3 -11.77 0.15 0.39
C ASP A 3 -10.58 0.47 -0.52
N PHE A 4 -10.48 -0.27 -1.62
CA PHE A 4 -9.37 -0.16 -2.56
C PHE A 4 -9.23 1.25 -3.12
N GLU A 5 -10.35 1.88 -3.54
CA GLU A 5 -10.35 3.20 -4.15
C GLU A 5 -9.96 4.28 -3.13
N HIS A 6 -10.49 4.19 -1.91
CA HIS A 6 -10.13 5.09 -0.80
C HIS A 6 -8.64 5.00 -0.47
N THR A 7 -8.07 3.80 -0.49
CA THR A 7 -6.64 3.58 -0.22
C THR A 7 -5.77 4.19 -1.32
N LEU A 8 -6.16 4.02 -2.59
CA LEU A 8 -5.46 4.66 -3.71
C LEU A 8 -5.58 6.19 -3.66
N GLN A 9 -6.75 6.72 -3.32
CA GLN A 9 -6.96 8.15 -3.17
C GLN A 9 -6.07 8.73 -2.07
N ARG A 10 -5.91 8.01 -0.94
CA ARG A 10 -4.99 8.38 0.14
C ARG A 10 -3.56 8.51 -0.37
N PHE A 11 -3.06 7.50 -1.10
CA PHE A 11 -1.70 7.57 -1.67
C PHE A 11 -1.55 8.71 -2.68
N GLN A 12 -2.58 8.99 -3.49
CA GLN A 12 -2.56 10.12 -4.41
C GLN A 12 -2.49 11.46 -3.67
N SER A 13 -3.24 11.62 -2.58
CA SER A 13 -3.13 12.80 -1.72
C SER A 13 -1.73 12.94 -1.11
N LEU A 14 -1.13 11.83 -0.65
CA LEU A 14 0.24 11.82 -0.12
C LEU A 14 1.29 12.14 -1.19
N MET A 15 1.10 11.70 -2.43
CA MET A 15 1.98 12.07 -3.55
C MET A 15 1.94 13.55 -3.91
N LEU A 16 0.77 14.18 -3.73
CA LEU A 16 0.54 15.60 -4.01
C LEU A 16 0.92 16.50 -2.82
N ALA A 17 1.08 15.94 -1.62
CA ALA A 17 1.49 16.70 -0.45
C ALA A 17 2.96 17.14 -0.61
N GLU A 18 3.19 18.46 -0.60
CA GLU A 18 4.52 19.09 -0.71
C GLU A 18 5.38 18.95 0.57
N GLN A 19 4.85 18.34 1.62
CA GLN A 19 5.54 18.11 2.89
C GLN A 19 6.37 16.81 2.85
N PRO A 20 7.32 16.60 3.78
CA PRO A 20 8.00 15.31 3.88
C PRO A 20 6.96 14.21 3.99
N VAL A 21 6.89 13.38 2.95
CA VAL A 21 5.79 12.43 2.81
C VAL A 21 5.94 11.36 3.89
N ASP A 22 4.96 11.31 4.79
CA ASP A 22 4.94 10.34 5.87
C ASP A 22 4.55 8.97 5.32
N VAL A 23 5.55 8.10 5.13
CA VAL A 23 5.35 6.70 4.79
C VAL A 23 4.49 5.97 5.80
N GLY A 24 4.51 6.38 7.08
CA GLY A 24 3.70 5.77 8.13
C GLY A 24 2.21 5.86 7.84
N GLU A 25 1.74 6.99 7.32
CA GLU A 25 0.33 7.16 6.93
C GLU A 25 -0.06 6.23 5.77
N ALA A 26 0.88 6.00 4.85
CA ALA A 26 0.70 5.04 3.76
C ALA A 26 0.64 3.60 4.29
N GLU A 27 1.53 3.23 5.21
CA GLU A 27 1.56 1.91 5.85
C GLU A 27 0.27 1.65 6.65
N ASP A 28 -0.25 2.64 7.37
CA ASP A 28 -1.52 2.54 8.07
C ASP A 28 -2.70 2.33 7.10
N ALA A 29 -2.73 3.04 5.98
CA ALA A 29 -3.75 2.85 4.95
C ALA A 29 -3.67 1.45 4.30
N ILE A 30 -2.46 0.95 4.05
CA ILE A 30 -2.24 -0.42 3.57
C ILE A 30 -2.81 -1.42 4.58
N TRP A 31 -2.44 -1.29 5.86
CA TRP A 31 -2.94 -2.18 6.92
C TRP A 31 -4.44 -2.13 7.08
N ALA A 32 -5.06 -0.95 7.07
CA ALA A 32 -6.50 -0.79 7.19
C ALA A 32 -7.26 -1.48 6.05
N TYR A 33 -6.72 -1.42 4.83
CA TYR A 33 -7.28 -2.13 3.67
C TYR A 33 -7.09 -3.65 3.78
N LEU A 34 -5.91 -4.11 4.16
CA LEU A 34 -5.61 -5.53 4.33
C LEU A 34 -6.42 -6.15 5.48
N ALA A 35 -6.66 -5.43 6.57
CA ALA A 35 -7.44 -5.90 7.72
C ALA A 35 -8.89 -6.25 7.35
N GLN A 36 -9.41 -5.70 6.25
CA GLN A 36 -10.75 -6.03 5.74
C GLN A 36 -10.78 -7.36 4.98
N ALA A 37 -9.63 -7.84 4.50
CA ALA A 37 -9.53 -9.09 3.79
C ALA A 37 -9.49 -10.28 4.78
N GLN A 38 -10.45 -11.19 4.65
CA GLN A 38 -10.55 -12.36 5.53
C GLN A 38 -9.59 -13.46 5.09
N GLY A 39 -8.54 -13.66 5.88
CA GLY A 39 -7.54 -14.71 5.69
C GLY A 39 -6.34 -14.28 4.86
N LEU A 40 -5.24 -15.02 5.03
CA LEU A 40 -3.94 -14.69 4.46
C LEU A 40 -3.98 -14.59 2.92
N SER A 41 -4.65 -15.52 2.25
CA SER A 41 -4.78 -15.51 0.78
C SER A 41 -5.53 -14.27 0.27
N ALA A 42 -6.56 -13.81 0.99
CA ALA A 42 -7.29 -12.61 0.63
C ALA A 42 -6.45 -11.35 0.86
N GLN A 43 -5.65 -11.33 1.93
CA GLN A 43 -4.70 -10.23 2.21
C GLN A 43 -3.61 -10.15 1.14
N ILE A 44 -3.03 -11.29 0.73
CA ILE A 44 -2.05 -11.34 -0.36
C ILE A 44 -2.67 -10.82 -1.66
N GLY A 45 -3.88 -11.29 -2.01
CA GLY A 45 -4.57 -10.83 -3.23
C GLY A 45 -4.94 -9.33 -3.18
N ALA A 46 -5.29 -8.81 -2.01
CA ALA A 46 -5.52 -7.38 -1.81
C ALA A 46 -4.24 -6.57 -1.99
N LEU A 47 -3.12 -7.05 -1.47
CA LEU A 47 -1.81 -6.42 -1.63
C LEU A 47 -1.33 -6.43 -3.09
N ASP A 48 -1.51 -7.54 -3.80
CA ASP A 48 -1.20 -7.65 -5.24
C ASP A 48 -1.95 -6.61 -6.07
N ARG A 49 -3.22 -6.36 -5.75
CA ARG A 49 -4.00 -5.31 -6.42
C ARG A 49 -3.43 -3.92 -6.17
N LEU A 50 -3.02 -3.61 -4.93
CA LEU A 50 -2.38 -2.33 -4.61
C LEU A 50 -1.06 -2.18 -5.36
N GLN A 51 -0.21 -3.20 -5.35
CA GLN A 51 1.06 -3.18 -6.08
C GLN A 51 0.83 -2.96 -7.58
N ALA A 52 -0.12 -3.68 -8.19
CA ALA A 52 -0.44 -3.52 -9.60
C ALA A 52 -0.94 -2.10 -9.95
N ALA A 53 -1.74 -1.49 -9.08
CA ALA A 53 -2.22 -0.12 -9.26
C ALA A 53 -1.08 0.91 -9.19
N VAL A 54 -0.24 0.81 -8.16
CA VAL A 54 0.90 1.72 -7.96
C VAL A 54 1.94 1.57 -9.09
N THR A 55 2.10 0.38 -9.69
CA THR A 55 2.98 0.19 -10.87
C THR A 55 2.58 0.99 -12.09
N ARG A 56 1.31 1.36 -12.21
CA ARG A 56 0.82 2.14 -13.35
C ARG A 56 1.00 3.64 -13.14
N TRP A 57 1.42 4.09 -11.96
CA TRP A 57 1.60 5.50 -11.66
C TRP A 57 2.95 5.99 -12.16
N ASP A 58 2.97 7.22 -12.67
CA ASP A 58 4.16 7.83 -13.26
C ASP A 58 5.23 8.09 -12.17
N ASN A 59 6.49 7.79 -12.49
CA ASN A 59 7.59 7.68 -11.52
C ASN A 59 8.20 9.04 -11.14
N ARG A 60 7.45 10.13 -11.29
CA ARG A 60 7.91 11.51 -11.04
C ARG A 60 7.85 11.91 -9.56
N SER A 61 7.11 11.16 -8.75
CA SER A 61 6.99 11.42 -7.31
C SER A 61 8.11 10.72 -6.53
N VAL A 62 8.77 11.47 -5.65
CA VAL A 62 9.79 10.94 -4.70
C VAL A 62 9.20 10.00 -3.64
N PHE A 63 7.87 9.98 -3.50
CA PHE A 63 7.16 9.08 -2.59
C PHE A 63 6.92 7.69 -3.20
N LEU A 64 6.79 7.59 -4.52
CA LEU A 64 6.45 6.33 -5.20
C LEU A 64 7.44 5.19 -4.88
N PRO A 65 8.76 5.41 -4.88
CA PRO A 65 9.74 4.38 -4.52
C PRO A 65 9.58 3.91 -3.07
N GLN A 66 9.23 4.83 -2.16
CA GLN A 66 9.05 4.52 -0.75
C GLN A 66 7.77 3.71 -0.52
N LEU A 67 6.67 4.11 -1.17
CA LEU A 67 5.41 3.37 -1.17
C LEU A 67 5.59 1.95 -1.74
N ARG A 68 6.35 1.81 -2.83
CA ARG A 68 6.68 0.50 -3.39
C ARG A 68 7.42 -0.37 -2.37
N ALA A 69 8.46 0.18 -1.76
CA ALA A 69 9.25 -0.54 -0.77
C ALA A 69 8.41 -0.96 0.46
N ALA A 70 7.45 -0.13 0.88
CA ALA A 70 6.51 -0.48 1.93
C ALA A 70 5.61 -1.66 1.51
N LEU A 71 4.99 -1.60 0.33
CA LEU A 71 4.17 -2.70 -0.20
C LEU A 71 4.96 -4.01 -0.32
N ASP A 72 6.21 -3.96 -0.79
CA ASP A 72 7.09 -5.13 -0.87
C ASP A 72 7.42 -5.71 0.51
N ARG A 73 7.65 -4.85 1.51
CA ARG A 73 7.84 -5.29 2.90
C ARG A 73 6.59 -5.98 3.47
N HIS A 74 5.40 -5.44 3.22
CA HIS A 74 4.15 -6.10 3.61
C HIS A 74 4.00 -7.45 2.92
N ARG A 75 4.38 -7.54 1.64
CA ARG A 75 4.31 -8.79 0.88
C ARG A 75 5.23 -9.84 1.47
N ALA A 76 6.47 -9.46 1.77
CA ALA A 76 7.43 -10.35 2.43
C ALA A 76 6.89 -10.86 3.77
N ARG A 77 6.33 -9.96 4.60
CA ARG A 77 5.73 -10.33 5.90
C ARG A 77 4.55 -11.29 5.78
N LEU A 78 3.69 -11.11 4.77
CA LEU A 78 2.56 -12.02 4.53
C LEU A 78 3.01 -13.35 3.90
N ALA A 79 4.14 -13.36 3.20
CA ALA A 79 4.73 -14.56 2.60
C ALA A 79 5.60 -15.35 3.57
N GLU A 80 6.11 -14.71 4.63
CA GLU A 80 6.76 -15.39 5.74
C GLU A 80 5.72 -16.33 6.39
N PRO A 81 5.99 -17.65 6.42
CA PRO A 81 5.18 -18.55 7.21
C PRO A 81 5.23 -18.03 8.65
N SER A 82 4.09 -17.65 9.21
CA SER A 82 4.00 -17.34 10.63
C SER A 82 4.49 -18.57 11.38
N ALA A 83 5.73 -18.50 11.87
CA ALA A 83 6.43 -19.59 12.55
C ALA A 83 5.72 -19.98 13.84
#